data_AF-A0A6N6JP07-F1
#
_entry.id   AF-A0A6N6JP07-F1
#
_cell.length_a   1.000
_cell.length_b   1.000
_cell.length_c   1.000
_cell.angle_alpha   90.00
_cell.angle_beta   90.00
_cell.angle_gamma   90.00
#
_symmetry.space_group_name_H-M   'P 1'
#
loop_
_entity.id
_entity.type
_entity.pdbx_description
1 polymer ?
#
loop_
_entity_poly.entity_id
_entity_poly.type
_entity_poly.pdbx_seq_one_letter_code
_entity_poly.pdbx_strand_id
1 'polypeptide(L)'
;MEERRTRILVNGFGRIGRALFRLLSTSVSLEIAAINDPVPAAQLAYLLKYDSVMNRFFSEVTTDGEALIWGGRRIPVTHAETLTKAEIRGADASIVVNSSGRNNSRAQLQALLDAGAARIIVSKPLPAGVCDR
;
A
#
# COMPACT_ATOMS: atom_id res chain seq x y z
N MET A 1 26.80 -2.33 -1.75
CA MET A 1 25.87 -1.73 -2.73
C MET A 1 24.48 -1.96 -2.16
N GLU A 2 23.73 -0.91 -1.90
CA GLU A 2 22.37 -1.04 -1.36
C GLU A 2 21.46 -1.50 -2.50
N GLU A 3 20.96 -2.74 -2.42
CA GLU A 3 20.02 -3.28 -3.41
C GLU A 3 18.76 -2.43 -3.41
N ARG A 4 18.53 -1.68 -4.49
CA ARG A 4 17.37 -0.81 -4.61
C ARG A 4 16.10 -1.64 -4.78
N ARG A 5 15.35 -1.82 -3.69
CA ARG A 5 14.06 -2.51 -3.70
C ARG A 5 13.00 -1.70 -4.43
N THR A 6 12.09 -2.38 -5.10
CA THR A 6 10.92 -1.73 -5.70
C THR A 6 9.93 -1.35 -4.59
N ARG A 7 9.65 -0.06 -4.50
CA ARG A 7 8.84 0.55 -3.45
C ARG A 7 7.38 0.63 -3.88
N ILE A 8 6.50 0.10 -3.02
CA ILE A 8 5.07 -0.06 -3.27
C ILE A 8 4.26 0.79 -2.28
N LEU A 9 3.36 1.63 -2.79
CA LEU A 9 2.32 2.29 -2.01
C LEU A 9 1.04 1.47 -2.06
N VAL A 10 0.49 1.11 -0.91
CA VAL A 10 -0.76 0.35 -0.81
C VAL A 10 -1.92 1.29 -0.50
N ASN A 11 -2.85 1.44 -1.45
CA ASN A 11 -4.07 2.21 -1.27
C ASN A 11 -5.22 1.27 -0.84
N GLY A 12 -5.58 1.29 0.44
CA GLY A 12 -6.55 0.42 1.09
C GLY A 12 -5.87 -0.78 1.77
N PHE A 13 -5.80 -0.74 3.09
CA PHE A 13 -5.19 -1.75 3.97
C PHE A 13 -6.22 -2.72 4.57
N GLY A 14 -7.21 -3.08 3.74
CA GLY A 14 -8.17 -4.15 4.00
C GLY A 14 -7.54 -5.55 3.89
N ARG A 15 -8.37 -6.57 3.64
CA ARG A 15 -7.90 -7.97 3.54
C ARG A 15 -6.74 -8.14 2.54
N ILE A 16 -6.90 -7.61 1.31
CA ILE A 16 -5.88 -7.74 0.27
C ILE A 16 -4.62 -6.95 0.61
N GLY A 17 -4.75 -5.70 1.09
CA GLY A 17 -3.59 -4.89 1.46
C GLY A 17 -2.75 -5.52 2.57
N ARG A 18 -3.39 -6.09 3.60
CA ARG A 18 -2.68 -6.81 4.68
C ARG A 18 -2.08 -8.13 4.22
N ALA A 19 -2.78 -8.88 3.36
CA ALA A 19 -2.22 -10.09 2.75
C ALA A 19 -0.97 -9.77 1.92
N LEU A 20 -1.01 -8.68 1.14
CA LEU A 20 0.13 -8.19 0.39
C LEU A 20 1.28 -7.80 1.32
N PHE A 21 1.02 -7.07 2.41
CA PHE A 21 2.06 -6.75 3.39
C PHE A 21 2.73 -8.00 3.92
N ARG A 22 1.95 -9.01 4.34
CA ARG A 22 2.48 -10.29 4.84
C ARG A 22 3.29 -11.02 3.78
N LEU A 23 2.83 -11.05 2.52
CA LEU A 23 3.60 -11.64 1.42
C LEU A 23 4.93 -10.91 1.18
N LEU A 24 4.92 -9.59 1.21
CA LEU A 24 6.12 -8.78 0.98
C LEU A 24 7.05 -8.74 2.18
N SER A 25 6.60 -9.17 3.36
CA SER A 25 7.43 -9.23 4.56
C SER A 25 8.63 -10.19 4.43
N THR A 26 8.56 -11.14 3.50
CA THR A 26 9.63 -12.09 3.18
C THR A 26 10.30 -11.80 1.83
N SER A 27 9.91 -10.71 1.15
CA SER A 27 10.50 -10.34 -0.13
C SER A 27 11.85 -9.65 0.06
N VAL A 28 12.80 -9.98 -0.80
CA VAL A 28 14.12 -9.33 -0.86
C VAL A 28 14.18 -8.19 -1.87
N SER A 29 13.27 -8.19 -2.86
CA SER A 29 13.29 -7.25 -4.00
C SER A 29 12.18 -6.20 -3.95
N LEU A 30 11.14 -6.41 -3.17
CA LEU A 30 9.97 -5.54 -3.06
C LEU A 30 9.78 -5.09 -1.61
N GLU A 31 9.28 -3.88 -1.42
CA GLU A 31 8.95 -3.38 -0.09
C GLU A 31 7.75 -2.43 -0.08
N ILE A 32 7.04 -2.41 1.05
CA ILE A 32 6.04 -1.37 1.32
C ILE A 32 6.74 -0.07 1.66
N ALA A 33 6.37 0.97 0.93
CA ALA A 33 6.89 2.33 1.06
C ALA A 33 5.97 3.20 1.92
N ALA A 34 4.65 3.09 1.69
CA ALA A 34 3.61 3.79 2.44
C ALA A 34 2.27 3.04 2.29
N ILE A 35 1.35 3.36 3.21
CA ILE A 35 -0.03 2.87 3.21
C ILE A 35 -0.95 4.09 3.20
N ASN A 36 -2.04 4.02 2.43
CA ASN A 36 -3.14 4.98 2.50
C ASN A 36 -4.42 4.23 2.86
N ASP A 37 -5.05 4.57 3.97
CA ASP A 37 -6.31 3.98 4.42
C ASP A 37 -7.00 4.94 5.40
N PRO A 38 -8.33 5.10 5.39
CA PRO A 38 -9.00 5.98 6.35
C PRO A 38 -8.87 5.53 7.82
N VAL A 39 -8.49 4.27 8.08
CA VAL A 39 -8.35 3.73 9.44
C VAL A 39 -6.99 4.13 10.05
N PRO A 40 -6.95 4.58 11.32
CA PRO A 40 -5.69 4.95 11.99
C PRO A 40 -4.66 3.83 12.06
N ALA A 41 -3.37 4.19 12.01
CA ALA A 41 -2.24 3.25 12.01
C ALA A 41 -2.30 2.22 13.15
N ALA A 42 -2.68 2.64 14.37
CA ALA A 42 -2.80 1.74 15.53
C ALA A 42 -3.80 0.59 15.29
N GLN A 43 -4.94 0.88 14.67
CA GLN A 43 -5.94 -0.13 14.32
C GLN A 43 -5.44 -1.01 13.17
N LEU A 44 -4.77 -0.44 12.18
CA LEU A 44 -4.17 -1.20 11.08
C LEU A 44 -3.09 -2.18 11.59
N ALA A 45 -2.24 -1.76 12.53
CA ALA A 45 -1.24 -2.62 13.17
C ALA A 45 -1.91 -3.81 13.90
N TYR A 46 -2.99 -3.55 14.63
CA TYR A 46 -3.77 -4.59 15.28
C TYR A 46 -4.35 -5.59 14.27
N LEU A 47 -4.98 -5.09 13.20
CA LEU A 47 -5.57 -5.91 12.14
C LEU A 47 -4.53 -6.67 11.31
N LEU A 48 -3.30 -6.15 11.21
CA LEU A 48 -2.19 -6.86 10.62
C LEU A 48 -1.70 -7.98 11.53
N LYS A 49 -1.63 -7.73 12.84
CA LYS A 49 -1.18 -8.68 13.85
C LYS A 49 -2.14 -9.85 14.02
N TYR A 50 -3.45 -9.60 14.02
CA TYR A 50 -4.47 -10.60 14.27
C TYR A 50 -5.41 -10.75 13.07
N ASP A 51 -5.29 -11.88 12.37
CA ASP A 51 -6.15 -12.23 11.24
C ASP A 51 -6.83 -13.58 11.48
N SER A 52 -8.14 -13.66 11.27
CA SER A 52 -8.93 -14.87 11.56
C SER A 52 -8.68 -16.02 10.58
N VAL A 53 -8.15 -15.72 9.37
CA VAL A 53 -7.92 -16.73 8.32
C VAL A 53 -6.43 -17.04 8.22
N MET A 54 -5.59 -16.01 8.17
CA MET A 54 -4.14 -16.14 8.02
C MET A 54 -3.39 -16.28 9.35
N ASN A 55 -4.11 -16.38 10.48
CA ASN A 55 -3.55 -16.43 11.83
C ASN A 55 -2.72 -15.19 12.20
N ARG A 56 -1.99 -15.28 13.32
CA ARG A 56 -1.16 -14.19 13.85
C ARG A 56 0.01 -13.87 12.93
N PHE A 57 0.26 -12.58 12.69
CA PHE A 57 1.54 -12.12 12.15
C PHE A 57 2.55 -12.06 13.30
N PHE A 58 3.55 -12.92 13.26
CA PHE A 58 4.47 -13.13 14.39
C PHE A 58 5.55 -12.05 14.50
N SER A 59 5.89 -11.38 13.41
CA SER A 59 6.82 -10.26 13.46
C SER A 59 6.22 -9.10 14.26
N GLU A 60 7.07 -8.44 15.04
CA GLU A 60 6.66 -7.27 15.80
C GLU A 60 6.32 -6.11 14.85
N VAL A 61 5.13 -5.56 15.03
CA VAL A 61 4.67 -4.34 14.37
C VAL A 61 4.16 -3.40 15.45
N THR A 62 4.76 -2.23 15.54
CA THR A 62 4.34 -1.15 16.44
C THR A 62 3.93 0.07 15.61
N THR A 63 3.58 1.17 16.28
CA THR A 63 3.16 2.41 15.61
C THR A 63 3.72 3.63 16.33
N ASP A 64 3.96 4.71 15.59
CA ASP A 64 4.34 6.03 16.14
C ASP A 64 3.24 7.09 15.94
N GLY A 65 2.00 6.64 15.77
CA GLY A 65 0.81 7.49 15.52
C GLY A 65 0.47 7.59 14.04
N GLU A 66 1.43 8.01 13.21
CA GLU A 66 1.25 8.26 11.77
C GLU A 66 1.92 7.22 10.89
N ALA A 67 2.59 6.21 11.46
CA ALA A 67 3.23 5.15 10.71
C ALA A 67 3.10 3.79 11.41
N LEU A 68 3.27 2.73 10.60
CA LEU A 68 3.63 1.41 11.11
C LEU A 68 5.15 1.35 11.24
N ILE A 69 5.63 0.77 12.34
CA ILE A 69 7.04 0.46 12.55
C ILE A 69 7.20 -1.05 12.45
N TRP A 70 7.99 -1.51 11.49
CA TRP A 70 8.24 -2.93 11.26
C TRP A 70 9.65 -3.14 10.71
N GLY A 71 10.39 -4.10 11.27
CA GLY A 71 11.75 -4.43 10.80
C GLY A 71 12.72 -3.24 10.82
N GLY A 72 12.58 -2.34 11.81
CA GLY A 72 13.38 -1.12 11.92
C GLY A 72 13.02 -0.01 10.92
N ARG A 73 11.98 -0.19 10.10
CA ARG A 73 11.53 0.77 9.09
C ARG A 73 10.26 1.48 9.53
N ARG A 74 10.19 2.78 9.28
CA ARG A 74 8.97 3.59 9.40
C ARG A 74 8.21 3.53 8.07
N ILE A 75 6.97 3.08 8.12
CA ILE A 75 6.07 2.97 6.96
C ILE A 75 4.92 3.96 7.17
N PRO A 76 4.95 5.14 6.54
CA PRO A 76 3.92 6.15 6.70
C PRO A 76 2.53 5.62 6.38
N VAL A 77 1.55 6.01 7.21
CA VAL A 77 0.13 5.78 6.99
C VAL A 77 -0.52 7.14 6.73
N THR A 78 -1.18 7.25 5.59
CA THR A 78 -1.89 8.44 5.14
C THR A 78 -3.39 8.15 5.07
N HIS A 79 -4.19 9.21 5.06
CA HIS A 79 -5.65 9.13 5.14
C HIS A 79 -6.33 9.90 4.00
N ALA A 80 -5.65 10.06 2.87
CA ALA A 80 -6.12 10.83 1.74
C ALA A 80 -7.26 10.12 0.99
N GLU A 81 -8.32 10.84 0.63
CA GLU A 81 -9.42 10.30 -0.19
C GLU A 81 -8.97 9.93 -1.60
N THR A 82 -8.04 10.72 -2.13
CA THR A 82 -7.34 10.48 -3.39
C THR A 82 -5.86 10.70 -3.18
N LEU A 83 -5.02 9.80 -3.69
CA LEU A 83 -3.58 9.95 -3.60
C LEU A 83 -3.12 11.08 -4.50
N THR A 84 -2.26 11.94 -3.98
CA THR A 84 -1.65 13.02 -4.74
C THR A 84 -0.20 12.68 -5.06
N LYS A 85 0.42 13.59 -5.81
CA LYS A 85 1.85 13.57 -6.10
C LYS A 85 2.70 13.57 -4.82
N ALA A 86 2.24 14.22 -3.76
CA ALA A 86 2.98 14.31 -2.51
C ALA A 86 3.07 12.95 -1.81
N GLU A 87 1.96 12.19 -1.74
CA GLU A 87 1.97 10.86 -1.12
C GLU A 87 2.81 9.87 -1.93
N ILE A 88 2.68 9.86 -3.25
CA ILE A 88 3.38 8.90 -4.11
C ILE A 88 4.89 9.20 -4.16
N ARG A 89 5.26 10.45 -4.46
CA ARG A 89 6.68 10.83 -4.58
C ARG A 89 7.36 10.96 -3.23
N GLY A 90 6.65 11.43 -2.21
CA GLY A 90 7.17 11.50 -0.84
C GLY A 90 7.49 10.12 -0.26
N ALA A 91 6.75 9.08 -0.66
CA ALA A 91 7.06 7.70 -0.30
C ALA A 91 8.16 7.05 -1.18
N ASP A 92 8.61 7.73 -2.25
CA ASP A 92 9.43 7.15 -3.32
C ASP A 92 8.79 5.88 -3.91
N ALA A 93 7.46 5.87 -4.07
CA ALA A 93 6.73 4.70 -4.53
C ALA A 93 6.64 4.65 -6.06
N SER A 94 7.21 3.59 -6.63
CA SER A 94 7.16 3.32 -8.07
C SER A 94 5.89 2.59 -8.50
N ILE A 95 5.30 1.80 -7.60
CA ILE A 95 4.07 1.03 -7.87
C ILE A 95 3.01 1.43 -6.85
N VAL A 96 1.80 1.70 -7.34
CA VAL A 96 0.61 1.82 -6.49
C VAL A 96 -0.24 0.56 -6.62
N VAL A 97 -0.50 -0.12 -5.51
CA VAL A 97 -1.48 -1.21 -5.45
C VAL A 97 -2.79 -0.63 -4.89
N ASN A 98 -3.82 -0.54 -5.74
CA ASN A 98 -5.14 -0.10 -5.32
C ASN A 98 -6.00 -1.30 -4.89
N SER A 99 -6.08 -1.50 -3.57
CA SER A 99 -6.91 -2.51 -2.89
C SER A 99 -8.05 -1.92 -2.07
N SER A 100 -8.37 -0.64 -2.26
CA SER A 100 -9.49 0.05 -1.60
C SER A 100 -10.87 -0.37 -2.13
N GLY A 101 -10.92 -1.01 -3.30
CA GLY A 101 -12.16 -1.32 -4.02
C GLY A 101 -12.82 -0.11 -4.70
N ARG A 102 -12.35 1.12 -4.43
CA ARG A 102 -12.86 2.38 -4.96
C ARG A 102 -11.78 3.07 -5.82
N ASN A 103 -12.14 4.20 -6.44
CA ASN A 103 -11.23 5.01 -7.25
C ASN A 103 -10.59 4.25 -8.42
N ASN A 104 -11.44 3.60 -9.23
CA ASN A 104 -11.02 2.68 -10.30
C ASN A 104 -11.50 3.11 -11.68
N SER A 105 -11.96 4.36 -11.85
CA SER A 105 -12.22 4.88 -13.19
C SER A 105 -10.89 5.15 -13.91
N ARG A 106 -10.91 5.18 -15.25
CA ARG A 106 -9.73 5.53 -16.05
C ARG A 106 -9.11 6.84 -15.60
N ALA A 107 -9.92 7.89 -15.42
CA ALA A 107 -9.44 9.21 -15.01
C ALA A 107 -8.76 9.16 -13.63
N GLN A 108 -9.33 8.42 -12.68
CA GLN A 108 -8.76 8.27 -11.33
C GLN A 108 -7.43 7.51 -11.36
N LEU A 109 -7.33 6.43 -12.16
CA LEU A 109 -6.09 5.68 -12.29
C LEU A 109 -5.03 6.49 -13.06
N GLN A 110 -5.42 7.21 -14.13
CA GLN A 110 -4.51 8.09 -14.86
C GLN A 110 -3.92 9.17 -13.95
N ALA A 111 -4.73 9.75 -13.06
CA ALA A 111 -4.25 10.75 -12.10
C ALA A 111 -3.13 10.19 -11.17
N LEU A 112 -3.14 8.90 -10.85
CA LEU A 112 -2.07 8.26 -10.09
C LEU A 112 -0.77 8.12 -10.90
N LEU A 113 -0.88 7.82 -12.21
CA LEU A 113 0.28 7.80 -13.12
C LEU A 113 0.87 9.22 -13.23
N ASP A 114 0.01 10.22 -13.43
CA ASP A 114 0.41 11.62 -13.56
C ASP A 114 1.05 12.14 -12.26
N ALA A 115 0.57 11.66 -11.11
CA ALA A 115 1.14 11.93 -9.79
C ALA A 115 2.53 11.28 -9.59
N GLY A 116 2.93 10.34 -10.45
CA GLY A 116 4.30 9.81 -10.52
C GLY A 116 4.42 8.32 -10.27
N ALA A 117 3.32 7.57 -10.14
CA ALA A 117 3.39 6.12 -10.14
C ALA A 117 3.85 5.63 -11.52
N ALA A 118 4.85 4.75 -11.56
CA ALA A 118 5.29 4.13 -12.81
C ALA A 118 4.32 3.04 -13.26
N ARG A 119 3.69 2.34 -12.30
CA ARG A 119 2.68 1.31 -12.56
C ARG A 119 1.59 1.34 -11.50
N ILE A 120 0.38 0.93 -11.90
CA ILE A 120 -0.75 0.76 -11.01
C ILE A 120 -1.26 -0.67 -11.15
N ILE A 121 -1.44 -1.33 -10.01
CA ILE A 121 -2.05 -2.65 -9.93
C ILE A 121 -3.37 -2.51 -9.20
N VAL A 122 -4.46 -2.92 -9.83
CA VAL A 122 -5.80 -2.88 -9.23
C VAL A 122 -6.18 -4.27 -8.77
N SER A 123 -6.56 -4.44 -7.50
CA SER A 123 -6.87 -5.76 -6.93
C SER A 123 -8.29 -6.26 -7.24
N LYS A 124 -8.89 -5.77 -8.32
CA LYS A 124 -10.23 -6.17 -8.76
C LYS A 124 -10.34 -6.06 -10.29
N PRO A 125 -11.26 -6.82 -10.90
CA PRO A 125 -11.58 -6.64 -12.31
C PRO A 125 -12.02 -5.20 -12.61
N LEU A 126 -11.57 -4.69 -13.76
CA LEU A 126 -11.97 -3.40 -14.28
C LEU A 126 -12.94 -3.58 -15.45
N PRO A 127 -13.93 -2.68 -15.62
CA PRO A 127 -14.74 -2.64 -16.83
C PRO A 127 -13.88 -2.50 -18.09
N ALA A 128 -14.41 -2.95 -19.22
CA ALA A 128 -13.77 -2.78 -20.52
C ALA A 128 -13.50 -1.29 -20.80
N GLY A 129 -12.33 -0.99 -21.39
CA GLY A 129 -11.92 0.37 -21.74
C GLY A 129 -11.32 1.21 -20.60
N VAL A 130 -11.23 0.67 -19.38
CA VAL A 130 -10.56 1.38 -18.27
C VAL A 130 -9.03 1.33 -18.38
N CYS A 131 -8.46 0.17 -18.74
CA CYS A 131 -7.04 0.04 -19.07
C CYS A 131 -6.91 -0.28 -20.56
N ASP A 132 -6.08 0.49 -21.27
CA ASP A 132 -5.53 0.05 -22.54
C ASP A 132 -4.41 -0.95 -22.21
N ARG A 133 -4.37 -2.08 -22.91
CA ARG A 133 -3.35 -3.12 -22.67
C ARG A 133 -1.94 -2.57 -22.77
#